data_AF-A0A166WV83-F1
#
_entry.id   AF-A0A166WV83-F1
#
_cell.length_a   1.000
_cell.length_b   1.000
_cell.length_c   1.000
_cell.angle_alpha   90.00
_cell.angle_beta   90.00
_cell.angle_gamma   90.00
#
_symmetry.space_group_name_H-M   'P 1'
#
loop_
_entity.id
_entity.type
_entity.pdbx_description
1 polymer ?
#
loop_
_entity_poly.entity_id
_entity_poly.type
_entity_poly.pdbx_seq_one_letter_code
_entity_poly.pdbx_strand_id
1 'polypeptide(L)'
;MPQDFEITDPKIMVLENGSVAGPLTTKYVLSKLDVKTESLRMIRPYVPKGSPLPRKGGKAATAEDGGGEDGEAAAATTQEEQFALCEIVNKKEAFQKEQERKQLKKENAKPKTKEMELTWAISEHDLQTKLRQLTGFLNKGMKVQLVLGTKRGGRKVDEETAKALMNKIRDEVQALGAREVTPANGDLGRTMRMNFEGVAKKQT
;
A
#
# COMPACT_ATOMS: atom_id res chain seq x y z
N MET A 1 -17.95 7.19 5.85
CA MET A 1 -19.10 6.90 6.70
C MET A 1 -19.55 8.21 7.34
N PRO A 2 -20.86 8.45 7.48
CA PRO A 2 -21.42 9.65 8.12
C PRO A 2 -20.88 9.86 9.54
N GLN A 3 -20.75 11.12 9.96
CA GLN A 3 -20.30 11.51 11.30
C GLN A 3 -21.22 12.56 11.94
N ASP A 4 -21.30 12.52 13.27
CA ASP A 4 -22.01 13.49 14.10
C ASP A 4 -23.45 13.75 13.59
N PHE A 5 -23.74 14.98 13.16
CA PHE A 5 -25.06 15.40 12.66
C PHE A 5 -25.42 14.87 11.26
N GLU A 6 -24.47 14.25 10.54
CA GLU A 6 -24.76 13.56 9.29
C GLU A 6 -25.49 12.23 9.51
N ILE A 7 -25.47 11.71 10.74
CA ILE A 7 -26.19 10.49 11.12
C ILE A 7 -27.64 10.87 11.41
N THR A 8 -28.53 10.50 10.49
CA THR A 8 -29.97 10.82 10.57
C THR A 8 -30.84 9.62 10.96
N ASP A 9 -30.23 8.45 11.17
CA ASP A 9 -30.92 7.23 11.60
C ASP A 9 -31.71 7.48 12.91
N PRO A 10 -32.96 7.01 13.04
CA PRO A 10 -33.80 7.28 14.20
C PRO A 10 -33.36 6.48 15.44
N LYS A 11 -32.84 5.26 15.24
CA LYS A 11 -32.34 4.36 16.29
C LYS A 11 -31.01 3.77 15.85
N ILE A 12 -30.00 3.88 16.70
CA ILE A 12 -28.65 3.40 16.45
C ILE A 12 -28.14 2.58 17.63
N MET A 13 -27.30 1.59 17.36
CA MET A 13 -26.47 0.96 18.39
C MET A 13 -25.22 1.80 18.59
N VAL A 14 -24.83 2.02 19.84
CA VAL A 14 -23.65 2.84 20.17
C VAL A 14 -22.59 1.96 20.80
N LEU A 15 -21.40 1.97 20.24
CA LEU A 15 -20.20 1.36 20.79
C LEU A 15 -19.42 2.41 21.57
N GLU A 16 -19.26 2.19 22.88
CA GLU A 16 -18.47 3.05 23.77
C GLU A 16 -17.46 2.17 24.51
N ASN A 17 -16.16 2.41 24.31
CA ASN A 17 -15.08 1.68 24.99
C ASN A 17 -15.18 0.14 24.91
N GLY A 18 -15.71 -0.38 23.79
CA GLY A 18 -15.88 -1.82 23.56
C GLY A 18 -17.21 -2.41 24.06
N SER A 19 -18.05 -1.61 24.73
CA SER A 19 -19.39 -2.01 25.14
C SER A 19 -20.43 -1.50 24.15
N VAL A 20 -21.27 -2.38 23.63
CA VAL A 20 -22.39 -2.00 22.75
C VAL A 20 -23.62 -1.70 23.61
N ALA A 21 -24.05 -0.45 23.60
CA ALA A 21 -25.34 -0.03 24.12
C ALA A 21 -26.40 -0.13 23.00
N GLY A 22 -27.59 -0.58 23.39
CA GLY A 22 -28.70 -0.95 22.50
C GLY A 22 -29.23 0.17 21.60
N PRO A 23 -30.41 -0.01 20.99
CA PRO A 23 -30.95 0.97 20.05
C PRO A 23 -31.35 2.26 20.80
N LEU A 24 -30.47 3.26 20.74
CA LEU A 24 -30.67 4.59 21.29
C LEU A 24 -31.08 5.56 20.19
N THR A 25 -31.83 6.60 20.54
CA THR A 25 -32.14 7.68 19.60
C THR A 25 -30.89 8.52 19.33
N THR A 26 -30.57 8.77 18.06
CA THR A 26 -29.39 9.57 17.68
C THR A 26 -29.36 10.94 18.36
N LYS A 27 -30.53 11.60 18.48
CA LYS A 27 -30.66 12.87 19.22
C LYS A 27 -30.22 12.77 20.69
N TYR A 28 -30.59 11.68 21.37
CA TYR A 28 -30.22 11.45 22.77
C TYR A 28 -28.70 11.26 22.91
N VAL A 29 -28.11 10.49 22.01
CA VAL A 29 -26.65 10.25 21.98
C VAL A 29 -25.91 11.56 21.71
N LEU A 30 -26.31 12.31 20.69
CA LEU A 30 -25.70 13.62 20.34
C LEU A 30 -25.86 14.65 21.46
N SER A 31 -26.95 14.62 22.24
CA SER A 31 -27.14 15.53 23.38
C SER A 31 -26.23 15.23 24.57
N LYS A 32 -25.78 13.99 24.71
CA LYS A 32 -24.89 13.56 25.80
C LYS A 32 -23.41 13.68 25.44
N LEU A 33 -23.12 13.74 24.14
CA LEU A 33 -21.78 13.84 23.59
C LEU A 33 -21.18 15.23 23.80
N ASP A 34 -19.92 15.32 24.23
CA ASP A 34 -19.20 16.60 24.15
C ASP A 34 -18.67 16.81 22.73
N VAL A 35 -19.36 17.67 21.97
CA VAL A 35 -19.01 18.01 20.58
C VAL A 35 -17.59 18.54 20.39
N LYS A 36 -16.89 18.98 21.44
CA LYS A 36 -15.50 19.45 21.34
C LYS A 36 -14.49 18.32 21.42
N THR A 37 -14.73 17.32 22.27
CA THR A 37 -13.77 16.24 22.55
C THR A 37 -14.14 14.94 21.87
N GLU A 38 -15.42 14.71 21.63
CA GLU A 38 -15.96 13.45 21.15
C GLU A 38 -16.66 13.64 19.81
N SER A 39 -16.73 12.57 19.03
CA SER A 39 -17.42 12.50 17.75
C SER A 39 -18.10 11.14 17.63
N LEU A 40 -19.33 11.16 17.14
CA LEU A 40 -20.10 9.95 16.85
C LEU A 40 -19.83 9.55 15.39
N ARG A 41 -19.26 8.35 15.17
CA ARG A 41 -18.88 7.89 13.83
C ARG A 41 -19.60 6.61 13.49
N MET A 42 -20.27 6.57 12.34
CA MET A 42 -20.90 5.34 11.86
C MET A 42 -19.83 4.32 11.42
N ILE A 43 -19.86 3.12 12.00
CA ILE A 43 -19.05 1.96 11.59
C ILE A 43 -19.81 1.15 10.54
N ARG A 44 -21.11 0.90 10.77
CA ARG A 44 -21.96 0.08 9.89
C ARG A 44 -23.31 0.76 9.64
N PRO A 45 -23.80 0.80 8.39
CA PRO A 45 -25.11 1.36 8.08
C PRO A 45 -26.23 0.45 8.57
N TYR A 46 -27.44 1.01 8.65
CA TYR A 46 -28.67 0.27 8.91
C TYR A 46 -28.94 -0.78 7.81
N VAL A 47 -29.36 -1.98 8.21
CA VAL A 47 -29.79 -3.04 7.29
C VAL A 47 -31.24 -3.39 7.60
N PRO A 48 -32.18 -3.09 6.68
CA PRO A 48 -33.58 -3.44 6.88
C PRO A 48 -33.81 -4.93 6.73
N LYS A 49 -34.83 -5.43 7.43
CA LYS A 49 -35.31 -6.82 7.35
C LYS A 49 -35.59 -7.21 5.90
N GLY A 50 -35.02 -8.34 5.46
CA GLY A 50 -35.20 -8.86 4.10
C GLY A 50 -34.27 -8.27 3.03
N SER A 51 -33.26 -7.50 3.43
CA SER A 51 -32.15 -7.16 2.53
C SER A 51 -31.46 -8.44 2.01
N PRO A 52 -31.15 -8.53 0.71
CA PRO A 52 -30.40 -9.66 0.17
C PRO A 52 -29.01 -9.75 0.79
N LEU A 53 -28.63 -10.93 1.29
CA LEU A 53 -27.27 -11.17 1.77
C LEU A 53 -26.27 -10.89 0.64
N PRO A 54 -25.16 -10.19 0.90
CA PRO A 54 -24.10 -10.05 -0.09
C PRO A 54 -23.58 -11.45 -0.44
N ARG A 55 -23.71 -11.85 -1.71
CA ARG A 55 -23.17 -13.12 -2.20
C ARG A 55 -21.68 -13.14 -1.88
N LYS A 56 -21.24 -14.13 -1.10
CA LYS A 56 -19.84 -14.30 -0.67
C LYS A 56 -18.98 -14.60 -1.90
N GLY A 57 -18.51 -13.56 -2.60
CA GLY A 57 -17.58 -13.69 -3.73
C GLY A 57 -17.78 -12.78 -4.96
N GLY A 58 -18.65 -11.77 -4.96
CA GLY A 58 -18.86 -10.90 -6.14
C GLY A 58 -18.44 -9.45 -5.93
N LYS A 59 -17.54 -8.91 -6.76
CA LYS A 59 -17.26 -7.48 -6.88
C LYS A 59 -18.56 -6.70 -7.12
N ALA A 60 -18.63 -5.49 -6.56
CA ALA A 60 -19.69 -4.51 -6.82
C ALA A 60 -19.89 -4.35 -8.33
N ALA A 61 -21.06 -4.75 -8.82
CA ALA A 61 -21.51 -4.47 -10.18
C ALA A 61 -22.46 -3.27 -10.12
N THR A 62 -22.14 -2.30 -10.96
CA THR A 62 -22.92 -1.13 -11.35
C THR A 62 -24.33 -1.51 -11.78
N ALA A 63 -25.30 -0.71 -11.36
CA ALA A 63 -26.69 -0.81 -11.75
C ALA A 63 -26.83 -0.44 -13.23
N GLU A 64 -27.29 -1.39 -14.05
CA GLU A 64 -27.85 -1.12 -15.38
C GLU A 64 -29.19 -1.86 -15.50
N ASP A 65 -30.14 -1.13 -16.06
CA ASP A 65 -31.55 -1.39 -16.27
C ASP A 65 -31.81 -2.56 -17.23
N GLY A 66 -32.84 -3.38 -16.97
CA GLY A 66 -33.27 -4.43 -17.89
C GLY A 66 -34.23 -5.45 -17.26
N GLY A 67 -35.51 -5.35 -17.60
CA GLY A 67 -36.58 -6.24 -17.13
C GLY A 67 -36.57 -7.67 -17.69
N GLY A 68 -37.33 -8.54 -17.03
CA GLY A 68 -37.62 -9.91 -17.44
C GLY A 68 -38.14 -10.74 -16.26
N GLU A 69 -39.43 -11.08 -16.29
CA GLU A 69 -40.11 -11.98 -15.35
C GLU A 69 -39.75 -13.46 -15.61
N ASP A 70 -40.11 -14.29 -14.63
CA ASP A 70 -40.21 -15.76 -14.63
C ASP A 70 -38.94 -16.57 -14.33
N GLY A 71 -38.80 -16.97 -13.06
CA GLY A 71 -37.83 -17.98 -12.63
C GLY A 71 -37.84 -18.23 -11.12
N GLU A 72 -38.67 -19.18 -10.70
CA GLU A 72 -38.55 -20.04 -9.50
C GLU A 72 -37.72 -19.47 -8.33
N ALA A 73 -38.42 -18.87 -7.35
CA ALA A 73 -37.83 -18.22 -6.19
C ALA A 73 -37.09 -19.21 -5.27
N ALA A 74 -35.81 -19.46 -5.57
CA ALA A 74 -34.86 -20.08 -4.67
C ALA A 74 -34.82 -19.27 -3.37
N ALA A 75 -35.21 -19.91 -2.27
CA ALA A 75 -35.39 -19.34 -0.94
C ALA A 75 -34.25 -18.40 -0.53
N ALA A 76 -34.50 -17.10 -0.63
CA ALA A 76 -33.61 -16.06 -0.13
C ALA A 76 -33.55 -16.17 1.40
N THR A 77 -32.37 -16.45 1.95
CA THR A 77 -32.14 -16.36 3.40
C THR A 77 -32.30 -14.90 3.83
N THR A 78 -33.47 -14.55 4.33
CA THR A 78 -33.89 -13.22 4.78
C THR A 78 -33.02 -12.76 5.96
N GLN A 79 -32.33 -11.62 5.85
CA GLN A 79 -31.60 -11.03 6.99
C GLN A 79 -32.55 -10.43 8.02
N GLU A 80 -32.20 -10.57 9.30
CA GLU A 80 -32.83 -9.86 10.41
C GLU A 80 -32.46 -8.36 10.40
N GLU A 81 -33.36 -7.52 10.92
CA GLU A 81 -33.19 -6.07 11.02
C GLU A 81 -31.99 -5.74 11.91
N GLN A 82 -31.02 -5.00 11.36
CA GLN A 82 -29.83 -4.58 12.10
C GLN A 82 -29.74 -3.06 12.10
N PHE A 83 -29.84 -2.47 13.30
CA PHE A 83 -29.64 -1.04 13.50
C PHE A 83 -28.22 -0.60 13.10
N ALA A 84 -28.08 0.65 12.64
CA ALA A 84 -26.78 1.22 12.35
C ALA A 84 -25.89 1.19 13.60
N LEU A 85 -24.63 0.80 13.43
CA LEU A 85 -23.65 0.75 14.52
C LEU A 85 -22.77 2.00 14.44
N CYS A 86 -22.81 2.82 15.48
CA CYS A 86 -22.01 4.02 15.63
C CYS A 86 -21.05 3.86 16.80
N GLU A 87 -19.87 4.46 16.73
CA GLU A 87 -18.86 4.46 17.79
C GLU A 87 -18.61 5.88 18.25
N ILE A 88 -18.56 6.09 19.57
CA ILE A 88 -18.12 7.34 20.16
C ILE A 88 -16.60 7.31 20.22
N VAL A 89 -15.97 8.26 19.54
CA VAL A 89 -14.51 8.34 19.45
C VAL A 89 -14.03 9.70 19.95
N ASN A 90 -13.02 9.70 20.81
CA ASN A 90 -12.35 10.93 21.21
C ASN A 90 -11.50 11.49 20.05
N LYS A 91 -11.72 12.75 19.68
CA LYS A 91 -11.06 13.42 18.55
C LYS A 91 -9.54 13.44 18.70
N LYS A 92 -9.02 13.65 19.92
CA LYS A 92 -7.57 13.69 20.18
C LYS A 92 -6.93 12.32 19.99
N GLU A 93 -7.54 11.29 20.57
CA GLU A 93 -7.05 9.90 20.45
C GLU A 93 -7.18 9.40 19.01
N ALA A 94 -8.29 9.70 18.33
CA ALA A 94 -8.46 9.38 16.92
C ALA A 94 -7.35 9.98 16.05
N PHE A 95 -6.99 11.24 16.33
CA PHE A 95 -5.92 11.93 15.63
C PHE A 95 -4.55 11.30 15.92
N GLN A 96 -4.25 11.01 17.19
CA GLN A 96 -3.00 10.33 17.58
C GLN A 96 -2.89 8.95 16.93
N LYS A 97 -3.94 8.13 17.03
CA LYS A 97 -4.03 6.80 16.40
C LYS A 97 -3.91 6.89 14.88
N GLU A 98 -4.47 7.93 14.26
CA GLU A 98 -4.29 8.16 12.83
C GLU A 98 -2.84 8.53 12.50
N GLN A 99 -2.19 9.37 13.31
CA GLN A 99 -0.78 9.70 13.14
C GLN A 99 0.11 8.47 13.31
N GLU A 100 -0.07 7.68 14.36
CA GLU A 100 0.65 6.42 14.57
C GLU A 100 0.42 5.47 13.41
N ARG A 101 -0.82 5.31 12.95
CA ARG A 101 -1.11 4.50 11.75
C ARG A 101 -0.41 5.05 10.51
N LYS A 102 -0.29 6.37 10.36
CA LYS A 102 0.47 6.99 9.26
C LYS A 102 1.97 6.76 9.41
N GLN A 103 2.51 6.81 10.63
CA GLN A 103 3.91 6.53 10.93
C GLN A 103 4.24 5.05 10.68
N LEU A 104 3.47 4.13 11.26
CA LEU A 104 3.58 2.69 11.03
C LEU A 104 3.44 2.34 9.55
N LYS A 105 2.56 3.02 8.80
CA LYS A 105 2.46 2.83 7.34
C LYS A 105 3.70 3.31 6.59
N LYS A 106 4.34 4.39 7.05
CA LYS A 106 5.59 4.91 6.47
C LYS A 106 6.77 3.99 6.81
N GLU A 107 6.85 3.51 8.05
CA GLU A 107 7.89 2.58 8.51
C GLU A 107 7.77 1.21 7.84
N ASN A 108 6.54 0.68 7.75
CA ASN A 108 6.26 -0.58 7.07
C ASN A 108 6.07 -0.41 5.55
N ALA A 109 6.34 0.77 4.99
CA ALA A 109 6.28 0.96 3.55
C ALA A 109 7.35 0.08 2.91
N LYS A 110 6.93 -0.75 1.94
CA LYS A 110 7.85 -1.63 1.21
C LYS A 110 8.99 -0.80 0.61
N PRO A 111 10.25 -1.26 0.71
CA PRO A 111 11.37 -0.56 0.11
C PRO A 111 11.12 -0.42 -1.39
N LYS A 112 11.23 0.81 -1.90
CA LYS A 112 11.03 1.09 -3.32
C LYS A 112 12.12 0.39 -4.12
N THR A 113 11.73 -0.34 -5.15
CA THR A 113 12.66 -0.90 -6.14
C THR A 113 12.84 0.09 -7.28
N LYS A 114 14.09 0.37 -7.65
CA LYS A 114 14.44 1.23 -8.78
C LYS A 114 15.23 0.44 -9.81
N GLU A 115 14.84 0.54 -11.06
CA GLU A 115 15.61 -0.04 -12.17
C GLU A 115 16.55 1.01 -12.77
N MET A 116 17.76 0.58 -13.10
CA MET A 116 18.81 1.41 -13.70
C MET A 116 19.45 0.66 -14.87
N GLU A 117 19.45 1.28 -16.04
CA GLU A 117 20.07 0.72 -17.23
C GLU A 117 21.45 1.32 -17.48
N LEU A 118 22.41 0.45 -17.81
CA LEU A 118 23.76 0.78 -18.28
C LEU A 118 24.06 0.00 -19.57
N THR A 119 24.91 0.57 -20.41
CA THR A 119 25.41 -0.11 -21.60
C THR A 119 26.79 -0.72 -21.32
N TRP A 120 27.12 -1.86 -21.92
CA TRP A 120 28.47 -2.44 -21.79
C TRP A 120 29.58 -1.50 -22.27
N ALA A 121 29.33 -0.75 -23.34
CA ALA A 121 30.26 0.22 -23.93
C ALA A 121 30.14 1.63 -23.31
N ILE A 122 29.92 1.71 -21.99
CA ILE A 122 29.79 2.98 -21.26
C ILE A 122 31.14 3.71 -21.17
N SER A 123 31.11 5.04 -21.25
CA SER A 123 32.31 5.87 -21.02
C SER A 123 32.60 6.01 -19.53
N GLU A 124 33.86 6.25 -19.16
CA GLU A 124 34.26 6.40 -17.75
C GLU A 124 33.48 7.54 -17.03
N HIS A 125 33.23 8.66 -17.72
CA HIS A 125 32.48 9.79 -17.15
C HIS A 125 31.00 9.45 -16.87
N ASP A 126 30.34 8.75 -17.80
CA ASP A 126 28.96 8.32 -17.61
C ASP A 126 28.87 7.22 -16.53
N LEU A 127 29.84 6.31 -16.49
CA LEU A 127 29.94 5.29 -15.46
C LEU A 127 30.00 5.91 -14.06
N GLN A 128 30.86 6.91 -13.85
CA GLN A 128 30.94 7.63 -12.57
C GLN A 128 29.61 8.28 -12.18
N THR A 129 28.88 8.83 -13.14
CA THR A 129 27.56 9.43 -12.90
C THR A 129 26.54 8.37 -12.48
N LYS A 130 26.54 7.22 -13.15
CA LYS A 130 25.67 6.08 -12.82
C LYS A 130 26.00 5.48 -11.45
N LEU A 131 27.29 5.36 -11.11
CA LEU A 131 27.73 4.92 -9.79
C LEU A 131 27.26 5.88 -8.70
N ARG A 132 27.39 7.21 -8.88
CA ARG A 132 26.85 8.19 -7.92
C ARG A 132 25.34 8.07 -7.73
N GLN A 133 24.59 7.83 -8.81
CA GLN A 133 23.14 7.58 -8.74
C GLN A 133 22.83 6.29 -7.97
N LEU A 134 23.54 5.20 -8.26
CA LEU A 134 23.43 3.92 -7.56
C LEU A 134 23.69 4.11 -6.06
N THR A 135 24.79 4.76 -5.70
CA THR A 135 25.14 5.12 -4.31
C THR A 135 24.03 5.93 -3.64
N GLY A 136 23.49 6.93 -4.33
CA GLY A 136 22.40 7.76 -3.82
C GLY A 136 21.09 6.98 -3.58
N PHE A 137 20.83 5.93 -4.36
CA PHE A 137 19.66 5.07 -4.16
C PHE A 137 19.87 4.05 -3.03
N LEU A 138 21.04 3.44 -2.96
CA LEU A 138 21.39 2.49 -1.90
C LEU A 138 21.43 3.17 -0.52
N ASN A 139 21.96 4.39 -0.43
CA ASN A 139 21.96 5.18 0.80
C ASN A 139 20.55 5.52 1.31
N LYS A 140 19.55 5.57 0.43
CA LYS A 140 18.14 5.79 0.78
C LYS A 140 17.43 4.50 1.21
N GLY A 141 18.12 3.36 1.27
CA GLY A 141 17.54 2.05 1.59
C GLY A 141 16.65 1.50 0.48
N MET A 142 16.81 1.95 -0.76
CA MET A 142 16.07 1.44 -1.91
C MET A 142 16.77 0.22 -2.49
N LYS A 143 15.99 -0.70 -3.06
CA LYS A 143 16.54 -1.83 -3.83
C LYS A 143 16.79 -1.36 -5.25
N VAL A 144 17.95 -1.66 -5.81
CA VAL A 144 18.32 -1.24 -7.17
C VAL A 144 18.54 -2.46 -8.04
N GLN A 145 17.83 -2.52 -9.16
CA GLN A 145 18.04 -3.50 -10.22
C GLN A 145 18.85 -2.83 -11.33
N LEU A 146 20.09 -3.28 -11.51
CA LEU A 146 20.98 -2.82 -12.56
C LEU A 146 20.85 -3.73 -13.78
N VAL A 147 20.53 -3.16 -14.93
CA VAL A 147 20.44 -3.88 -16.21
C VAL A 147 21.56 -3.42 -17.12
N LEU A 148 22.53 -4.30 -17.36
CA LEU A 148 23.63 -4.10 -18.30
C LEU A 148 23.21 -4.67 -19.66
N GLY A 149 23.05 -3.82 -20.66
CA GLY A 149 22.63 -4.19 -22.00
C GLY A 149 23.60 -3.74 -23.08
N THR A 150 23.37 -4.19 -24.31
CA THR A 150 23.97 -3.58 -25.49
C THR A 150 22.90 -2.79 -26.26
N LYS A 151 23.28 -1.61 -26.75
CA LYS A 151 22.39 -0.85 -27.64
C LYS A 151 22.28 -1.60 -28.97
N ARG A 152 21.11 -1.56 -29.61
CA ARG A 152 20.94 -2.13 -30.96
C ARG A 152 21.93 -1.45 -31.92
N GLY A 153 22.88 -2.20 -32.47
CA GLY A 153 23.98 -1.70 -33.31
C GLY A 153 25.18 -1.13 -32.54
N GLY A 154 25.24 -1.29 -31.22
CA GLY A 154 26.38 -0.88 -30.39
C GLY A 154 27.60 -1.78 -30.55
N ARG A 155 28.78 -1.27 -30.16
CA ARG A 155 30.02 -2.05 -30.15
C ARG A 155 29.88 -3.24 -29.21
N LYS A 156 30.31 -4.41 -29.67
CA LYS A 156 30.55 -5.56 -28.80
C LYS A 156 31.76 -5.22 -27.94
N VAL A 157 31.60 -5.41 -26.64
CA VAL A 157 32.66 -5.22 -25.66
C VAL A 157 33.28 -6.59 -25.40
N ASP A 158 34.60 -6.60 -25.25
CA ASP A 158 35.31 -7.84 -24.97
C ASP A 158 34.95 -8.36 -23.56
N GLU A 159 35.05 -9.67 -23.37
CA GLU A 159 34.63 -10.31 -22.12
C GLU A 159 35.45 -9.80 -20.93
N GLU A 160 36.74 -9.51 -21.14
CA GLU A 160 37.62 -8.94 -20.13
C GLU A 160 37.17 -7.55 -19.67
N THR A 161 36.79 -6.68 -20.61
CA THR A 161 36.30 -5.34 -20.30
C THR A 161 34.95 -5.40 -19.58
N ALA A 162 34.07 -6.32 -19.98
CA ALA A 162 32.79 -6.54 -19.32
C ALA A 162 32.97 -7.02 -17.86
N LYS A 163 33.93 -7.92 -17.61
CA LYS A 163 34.31 -8.37 -16.25
C LYS A 163 34.89 -7.23 -15.42
N ALA A 164 35.78 -6.42 -16.00
CA ALA A 164 36.35 -5.27 -15.31
C ALA A 164 35.27 -4.26 -14.88
N LEU A 165 34.28 -3.98 -15.73
CA LEU A 165 33.13 -3.13 -15.40
C LEU A 165 32.31 -3.70 -14.24
N MET A 166 32.03 -5.01 -14.24
CA MET A 166 31.31 -5.65 -13.14
C MET A 166 32.07 -5.55 -11.82
N ASN A 167 33.38 -5.79 -11.84
CA ASN A 167 34.20 -5.70 -10.64
C ASN A 167 34.19 -4.28 -10.08
N LYS A 168 34.36 -3.25 -10.92
CA LYS A 168 34.22 -1.84 -10.50
C LYS A 168 32.87 -1.56 -9.83
N ILE A 169 31.77 -2.05 -10.40
CA ILE A 169 30.42 -1.86 -9.81
C ILE A 169 30.33 -2.58 -8.47
N ARG A 170 30.83 -3.81 -8.36
CA ARG A 170 30.81 -4.58 -7.11
C ARG A 170 31.66 -3.93 -6.03
N ASP A 171 32.84 -3.44 -6.36
CA ASP A 171 33.76 -2.79 -5.42
C ASP A 171 33.12 -1.53 -4.82
N GLU A 172 32.48 -0.70 -5.66
CA GLU A 172 31.77 0.50 -5.22
C GLU A 172 30.55 0.16 -4.33
N VAL A 173 29.78 -0.85 -4.70
CA VAL A 173 28.63 -1.34 -3.90
C VAL A 173 29.12 -1.90 -2.56
N GLN A 174 30.22 -2.65 -2.57
CA GLN A 174 30.82 -3.24 -1.37
C GLN A 174 31.42 -2.16 -0.45
N ALA A 175 32.03 -1.11 -0.99
CA ALA A 175 32.53 0.03 -0.22
C ALA A 175 31.41 0.75 0.57
N LEU A 176 30.17 0.71 0.06
CA LEU A 176 28.98 1.23 0.74
C LEU A 176 28.38 0.26 1.76
N GLY A 177 28.86 -0.98 1.81
CA GLY A 177 28.29 -2.07 2.61
C GLY A 177 26.98 -2.62 2.05
N ALA A 178 26.62 -2.29 0.81
CA ALA A 178 25.46 -2.84 0.15
C ALA A 178 25.73 -4.29 -0.32
N ARG A 179 24.70 -5.14 -0.32
CA ARG A 179 24.82 -6.57 -0.67
C ARG A 179 24.11 -6.89 -1.97
N GLU A 180 24.73 -7.74 -2.79
CA GLU A 180 24.08 -8.36 -3.94
C GLU A 180 23.03 -9.37 -3.43
N VAL A 181 21.75 -9.10 -3.68
CA VAL A 181 20.61 -9.88 -3.15
C VAL A 181 20.39 -11.15 -3.97
N THR A 182 20.61 -11.05 -5.28
CA THR A 182 20.43 -12.14 -6.23
C THR A 182 21.68 -12.22 -7.07
N PRO A 183 22.24 -13.42 -7.34
CA PRO A 183 23.36 -13.55 -8.25
C PRO A 183 23.00 -12.93 -9.60
N ALA A 184 23.98 -12.25 -10.21
CA ALA A 184 23.88 -11.71 -11.56
C ALA A 184 23.26 -12.76 -12.52
N ASN A 185 22.17 -12.38 -13.18
CA ASN A 185 21.42 -13.24 -14.09
C ASN A 185 21.49 -12.69 -15.51
N GLY A 186 22.06 -13.47 -16.43
CA GLY A 186 22.13 -13.16 -17.85
C GLY A 186 23.41 -13.65 -18.52
N ASP A 187 23.56 -13.29 -19.79
CA ASP A 187 24.73 -13.62 -20.60
C ASP A 187 25.70 -12.43 -20.66
N LEU A 188 26.99 -12.69 -20.44
CA LEU A 188 28.06 -11.71 -20.64
C LEU A 188 28.02 -11.18 -22.08
N GLY A 189 28.00 -9.86 -22.24
CA GLY A 189 27.96 -9.19 -23.55
C GLY A 189 26.58 -9.09 -24.22
N ARG A 190 25.51 -9.65 -23.62
CA ARG A 190 24.11 -9.41 -24.05
C ARG A 190 23.37 -8.57 -23.02
N THR A 191 22.53 -9.20 -22.21
CA THR A 191 21.75 -8.56 -21.16
C THR A 191 22.07 -9.27 -19.86
N MET A 192 22.57 -8.53 -18.88
CA MET A 192 22.85 -8.99 -17.54
C MET A 192 22.08 -8.15 -16.53
N ARG A 193 21.49 -8.79 -15.53
CA ARG A 193 20.74 -8.13 -14.45
C ARG A 193 21.40 -8.41 -13.12
N MET A 194 21.67 -7.37 -12.34
CA MET A 194 22.23 -7.45 -11.00
C MET A 194 21.30 -6.75 -10.02
N ASN A 195 21.05 -7.36 -8.87
CA ASN A 195 20.16 -6.80 -7.85
C ASN A 195 20.96 -6.43 -6.60
N PHE A 196 20.92 -5.16 -6.22
CA PHE A 196 21.63 -4.61 -5.07
C PHE A 196 20.64 -4.08 -4.03
N GLU A 197 20.93 -4.33 -2.76
CA GLU A 197 20.20 -3.77 -1.63
C GLU A 197 21.17 -3.03 -0.71
N GLY A 198 20.85 -1.76 -0.48
CA GLY A 198 21.63 -0.90 0.42
C GLY A 198 21.31 -1.23 1.87
N VAL A 199 22.34 -1.27 2.71
CA VAL A 199 22.13 -1.29 4.16
C VAL A 199 21.73 0.12 4.54
N ALA A 200 20.44 0.32 4.83
CA ALA A 200 19.97 1.59 5.36
C ALA A 200 20.70 1.85 6.69
N LYS A 201 21.76 2.65 6.65
CA LYS A 201 22.38 3.16 7.87
C LYS A 201 21.29 3.97 8.56
N LYS A 202 20.70 3.41 9.62
CA LYS A 202 19.89 4.19 10.56
C LYS A 202 20.80 5.32 11.03
N GLN A 203 20.62 6.52 10.48
CA GLN A 203 21.25 7.70 11.04
C GLN A 203 20.72 7.80 12.46
N THR A 204 21.60 7.49 13.41
CA THR A 204 21.40 7.73 14.84
C THR A 204 21.54 9.21 15.09
#